data_AF-A0AAE6ZBR4-F1
#
_entry.id   AF-A0AAE6ZBR4-F1
#
_cell.length_a   1.000
_cell.length_b   1.000
_cell.length_c   1.000
_cell.angle_alpha   90.00
_cell.angle_beta   90.00
_cell.angle_gamma   90.00
#
_symmetry.space_group_name_H-M   'P 1'
#
loop_
_entity.id
_entity.type
_entity.pdbx_description
1 polymer ?
#
loop_
_entity_poly.entity_id
_entity_poly.type
_entity_poly.pdbx_seq_one_letter_code
_entity_poly.pdbx_strand_id
1 'polypeptide(L)'
;MIRHKLIIFFAFGLLALSCTEKRIRTPKAFLNTVKRDADSYVKDKDVLAHQMRELMTKHEESFYSAEYYDSTALQIDSILYSRDYKKVIVFVLTKNPIHRQLKPAMNYYWYYDAFCYLGIRQKDGFKLEWMSLFNIINFYDREKASEAIKDMYFTQFATIRDVNGEYMYKYNFDDMRFWNDPIWEKYFENNE
;
A
#
# COMPACT_ATOMS: atom_id res chain seq x y z
N MET A 1 -63.08 -26.04 -20.07
CA MET A 1 -61.70 -26.17 -20.56
C MET A 1 -60.81 -25.25 -19.74
N ILE A 2 -60.27 -25.75 -18.62
CA ILE A 2 -59.60 -24.95 -17.58
C ILE A 2 -58.12 -24.87 -17.93
N ARG A 3 -57.62 -23.67 -18.26
CA ARG A 3 -56.19 -23.41 -18.46
C ARG A 3 -55.57 -22.99 -17.12
N HIS A 4 -54.89 -23.92 -16.46
CA HIS A 4 -54.01 -23.60 -15.34
C HIS A 4 -52.80 -22.81 -15.86
N LYS A 5 -52.67 -21.55 -15.46
CA LYS A 5 -51.43 -20.79 -15.60
C LYS A 5 -50.56 -21.07 -14.38
N LEU A 6 -49.49 -21.84 -14.59
CA LEU A 6 -48.43 -22.05 -13.61
C LEU A 6 -47.66 -20.72 -13.48
N ILE A 7 -47.82 -20.02 -12.36
CA ILE A 7 -47.01 -18.84 -12.03
C ILE A 7 -45.82 -19.34 -11.23
N ILE A 8 -44.68 -19.53 -11.91
CA ILE A 8 -43.40 -19.83 -11.26
C ILE A 8 -42.85 -18.51 -10.73
N PHE A 9 -42.98 -18.27 -9.43
CA PHE A 9 -42.26 -17.21 -8.73
C PHE A 9 -40.80 -17.62 -8.61
N PHE A 10 -39.96 -17.17 -9.54
CA PHE A 10 -38.51 -17.23 -9.40
C PHE A 10 -38.09 -16.11 -8.43
N ALA A 11 -38.11 -16.41 -7.13
CA ALA A 11 -37.48 -15.57 -6.13
C ALA A 11 -35.95 -15.70 -6.30
N PHE A 12 -35.37 -14.89 -7.19
CA PHE A 12 -33.94 -14.62 -7.20
C PHE A 12 -33.61 -13.88 -5.91
N GLY A 13 -33.34 -14.65 -4.85
CA GLY A 13 -32.60 -14.17 -3.69
C GLY A 13 -31.18 -13.86 -4.14
N LEU A 14 -30.99 -12.66 -4.69
CA LEU A 14 -29.70 -11.99 -4.74
C LEU A 14 -29.29 -11.70 -3.29
N LEU A 15 -28.81 -12.74 -2.60
CA LEU A 15 -27.85 -12.56 -1.52
C LEU A 15 -26.61 -11.98 -2.20
N ALA A 16 -26.61 -10.64 -2.30
CA ALA A 16 -25.40 -9.88 -2.42
C ALA A 16 -24.54 -10.27 -1.21
N LEU A 17 -23.70 -11.30 -1.38
CA LEU A 17 -22.47 -11.45 -0.65
C LEU A 17 -21.60 -10.27 -1.07
N SER A 18 -21.96 -9.08 -0.56
CA SER A 18 -21.03 -7.99 -0.42
C SER A 18 -19.95 -8.55 0.50
N CYS A 19 -18.85 -9.03 -0.10
CA CYS A 19 -17.61 -9.24 0.60
C CYS A 19 -17.17 -7.88 1.11
N THR A 20 -17.72 -7.44 2.24
CA THR A 20 -17.12 -6.36 3.00
C THR A 20 -15.82 -6.93 3.56
N GLU A 21 -14.70 -6.57 2.91
CA GLU A 21 -13.37 -6.88 3.40
C GLU A 21 -13.29 -6.53 4.89
N LYS A 22 -12.92 -7.51 5.70
CA LYS A 22 -12.86 -7.34 7.15
C LYS A 22 -11.79 -6.30 7.45
N ARG A 23 -12.16 -5.25 8.20
CA ARG A 23 -11.21 -4.25 8.72
C ARG A 23 -10.96 -4.51 10.20
N ILE A 24 -9.71 -4.71 10.58
CA ILE A 24 -9.26 -4.84 11.97
C ILE A 24 -8.41 -3.62 12.30
N ARG A 25 -8.87 -2.77 13.22
CA ARG A 25 -8.10 -1.61 13.69
C ARG A 25 -7.14 -2.02 14.79
N THR A 26 -5.96 -1.41 14.81
CA THR A 26 -4.98 -1.56 15.87
C THR A 26 -5.55 -1.08 17.21
N PRO A 27 -5.48 -1.86 18.31
CA PRO A 27 -5.97 -1.42 19.60
C PRO A 27 -5.20 -0.18 20.09
N LYS A 28 -5.90 0.78 20.71
CA LYS A 28 -5.31 2.07 21.12
C LYS A 28 -4.01 1.92 21.94
N ALA A 29 -3.94 0.92 22.81
CA ALA A 29 -2.77 0.65 23.65
C ALA A 29 -1.52 0.22 22.87
N PHE A 30 -1.67 -0.25 21.64
CA PHE A 30 -0.58 -0.72 20.78
C PHE A 30 -0.35 0.19 19.57
N LEU A 31 -1.03 1.34 19.47
CA LEU A 31 -0.76 2.28 18.38
C LEU A 31 0.68 2.77 18.44
N ASN A 32 1.37 2.70 17.30
CA ASN A 32 2.68 3.28 17.13
C ASN A 32 2.55 4.81 17.05
N THR A 33 3.10 5.49 18.05
CA THR A 33 3.09 6.96 18.16
C THR A 33 4.47 7.57 18.00
N VAL A 34 5.46 6.79 17.54
CA VAL A 34 6.83 7.25 17.32
C VAL A 34 6.82 8.41 16.32
N LYS A 35 7.46 9.51 16.71
CA LYS A 35 7.65 10.71 15.90
C LYS A 35 9.14 10.95 15.72
N ARG A 36 9.51 11.49 14.57
CA ARG A 36 10.86 11.99 14.29
C ARG A 36 10.83 13.51 14.32
N ASP A 37 11.93 14.13 14.75
CA ASP A 37 12.07 15.58 14.65
C ASP A 37 12.00 16.04 13.20
N ALA A 38 11.59 17.29 12.99
CA ALA A 38 11.29 17.83 11.66
C ALA A 38 12.50 17.77 10.73
N ASP A 39 13.69 18.14 11.22
CA ASP A 39 14.92 18.18 10.41
C ASP A 39 15.33 16.77 9.98
N SER A 40 15.32 15.82 10.90
CA SER A 40 15.65 14.43 10.59
C SER A 40 14.58 13.76 9.73
N TYR A 41 13.32 14.18 9.83
CA TYR A 41 12.25 13.71 8.94
C TYR A 41 12.42 14.23 7.51
N VAL A 42 12.73 15.52 7.35
CA VAL A 42 13.01 16.12 6.03
C VAL A 42 14.22 15.47 5.39
N LYS A 43 15.31 15.30 6.15
CA LYS A 43 16.52 14.62 5.65
C LYS A 43 16.23 13.19 5.17
N ASP A 44 15.48 12.41 5.95
CA ASP A 44 15.11 11.06 5.54
C ASP A 44 14.21 11.08 4.30
N LYS A 45 13.27 12.02 4.23
CA LYS A 45 12.38 12.19 3.08
C LYS A 45 13.16 12.48 1.80
N ASP A 46 14.19 13.32 1.86
CA ASP A 46 15.04 13.66 0.72
C ASP A 46 15.87 12.46 0.25
N VAL A 47 16.48 11.73 1.19
CA VAL A 47 17.24 10.50 0.90
C VAL A 47 16.32 9.46 0.25
N LEU A 48 15.15 9.20 0.83
CA LEU A 48 14.18 8.26 0.29
C LEU A 48 13.68 8.71 -1.09
N ALA A 49 13.36 10.00 -1.26
CA ALA A 49 12.93 10.52 -2.56
C ALA A 49 13.99 10.33 -3.65
N HIS A 50 15.28 10.48 -3.30
CA HIS A 50 16.38 10.19 -4.21
C HIS A 50 16.44 8.70 -4.57
N GLN A 51 16.47 7.79 -3.59
CA GLN A 51 16.52 6.35 -3.84
C GLN A 51 15.31 5.85 -4.65
N MET A 52 14.11 6.36 -4.35
CA MET A 52 12.90 5.99 -5.09
C MET A 52 12.93 6.47 -6.55
N ARG A 53 13.56 7.62 -6.83
CA ARG A 53 13.79 8.06 -8.21
C ARG A 53 14.78 7.16 -8.93
N GLU A 54 15.83 6.69 -8.26
CA GLU A 54 16.77 5.74 -8.86
C GLU A 54 16.07 4.42 -9.22
N LEU A 55 15.24 3.87 -8.32
CA LEU A 55 14.42 2.68 -8.61
C LEU A 55 13.51 2.92 -9.81
N MET A 56 12.87 4.09 -9.88
CA MET A 56 11.99 4.45 -11.00
C MET A 56 12.74 4.56 -12.33
N THR A 57 13.89 5.23 -12.37
CA THR A 57 14.72 5.37 -13.58
C THR A 57 15.25 4.02 -14.07
N LYS A 58 15.53 3.09 -13.15
CA LYS A 58 15.97 1.73 -13.49
C LYS A 58 14.82 0.77 -13.79
N HIS A 59 13.56 1.22 -13.66
CA HIS A 59 12.37 0.36 -13.75
C HIS A 59 12.43 -0.85 -12.81
N GLU A 60 12.91 -0.63 -11.59
CA GLU A 60 13.01 -1.65 -10.54
C GLU A 60 11.79 -1.59 -9.60
N GLU A 61 11.56 -2.69 -8.88
CA GLU A 61 10.51 -2.81 -7.86
C GLU A 61 9.12 -2.44 -8.40
N SER A 62 8.39 -1.57 -7.70
CA SER A 62 7.05 -1.13 -8.11
C SER A 62 6.98 -0.32 -9.40
N PHE A 63 8.14 0.10 -9.95
CA PHE A 63 8.23 0.98 -11.11
C PHE A 63 8.57 0.25 -12.42
N TYR A 64 8.43 -1.08 -12.46
CA TYR A 64 8.72 -1.91 -13.64
C TYR A 64 7.87 -1.59 -14.88
N SER A 65 6.67 -1.01 -14.69
CA SER A 65 5.77 -0.68 -15.80
C SER A 65 6.32 0.47 -16.63
N ALA A 66 6.18 0.36 -17.95
CA ALA A 66 6.57 1.40 -18.90
C ALA A 66 5.71 2.67 -18.78
N GLU A 67 4.68 2.70 -17.92
CA GLU A 67 3.89 3.90 -17.63
C GLU A 67 4.67 4.94 -16.83
N TYR A 68 5.56 4.49 -15.94
CA TYR A 68 6.50 5.33 -15.19
C TYR A 68 7.64 5.79 -16.10
N TYR A 69 8.07 7.04 -15.95
CA TYR A 69 9.07 7.66 -16.82
C TYR A 69 9.72 8.85 -16.14
N ASP A 70 10.69 9.48 -16.81
CA ASP A 70 11.50 10.58 -16.25
C ASP A 70 10.69 11.77 -15.71
N SER A 71 9.47 12.01 -16.20
CA SER A 71 8.60 13.09 -15.70
C SER A 71 7.49 12.62 -14.76
N THR A 72 7.45 11.34 -14.40
CA THR A 72 6.60 10.85 -13.30
C THR A 72 6.98 11.62 -12.05
N ALA A 73 6.01 12.31 -11.45
CA ALA A 73 6.25 12.99 -10.19
C ALA A 73 6.13 11.99 -9.05
N LEU A 74 7.22 11.82 -8.31
CA LEU A 74 7.30 10.95 -7.14
C LEU A 74 7.24 11.78 -5.86
N GLN A 75 6.38 11.37 -4.94
CA GLN A 75 6.19 12.01 -3.64
C GLN A 75 6.24 10.97 -2.52
N ILE A 76 7.12 11.17 -1.54
CA ILE A 76 7.00 10.48 -0.25
C ILE A 76 5.81 11.07 0.50
N ASP A 77 4.75 10.29 0.66
CA ASP A 77 3.54 10.70 1.36
C ASP A 77 3.75 10.69 2.87
N SER A 78 4.22 9.57 3.42
CA SER A 78 4.49 9.44 4.84
C SER A 78 5.56 8.40 5.14
N ILE A 79 6.26 8.63 6.25
CA ILE A 79 7.27 7.73 6.79
C ILE A 79 6.86 7.38 8.21
N LEU A 80 6.72 6.08 8.47
CA LEU A 80 6.53 5.54 9.82
C LEU A 80 7.85 4.98 10.31
N TYR A 81 8.07 5.03 11.61
CA TYR A 81 9.35 4.65 12.21
C TYR A 81 9.17 3.57 13.29
N SER A 82 10.13 2.65 13.36
CA SER A 82 10.38 1.90 14.58
C SER A 82 10.87 2.81 15.69
N ARG A 83 10.72 2.36 16.94
CA ARG A 83 11.12 3.12 18.14
C ARG A 83 12.60 3.50 18.18
N ASP A 84 13.46 2.69 17.57
CA ASP A 84 14.90 2.92 17.47
C ASP A 84 15.33 3.60 16.15
N TYR A 85 14.36 3.96 15.30
CA TYR A 85 14.55 4.57 13.99
C TYR A 85 15.38 3.76 12.98
N LYS A 86 15.63 2.48 13.25
CA LYS A 86 16.39 1.60 12.35
C LYS A 86 15.53 1.00 11.24
N LYS A 87 14.21 0.93 11.44
CA LYS A 87 13.26 0.44 10.44
C LYS A 87 12.28 1.55 10.09
N VAL A 88 11.88 1.59 8.83
CA VAL A 88 10.89 2.52 8.31
C VAL A 88 9.87 1.81 7.44
N ILE A 89 8.66 2.33 7.43
CA ILE A 89 7.69 2.06 6.38
C ILE A 89 7.50 3.35 5.61
N VAL A 90 7.56 3.28 4.29
CA VAL A 90 7.47 4.43 3.41
C VAL A 90 6.27 4.25 2.50
N PHE A 91 5.31 5.17 2.59
CA PHE A 91 4.25 5.29 1.60
C PHE A 91 4.66 6.31 0.55
N VAL A 92 4.63 5.87 -0.71
CA VAL A 92 5.05 6.64 -1.88
C VAL A 92 3.84 6.82 -2.77
N LEU A 93 3.66 8.03 -3.31
CA LEU A 93 2.68 8.33 -4.35
C LEU A 93 3.42 8.68 -5.63
N THR A 94 2.91 8.19 -6.75
CA THR A 94 3.25 8.68 -8.08
C THR A 94 2.13 9.58 -8.60
N LYS A 95 2.49 10.47 -9.51
CA LYS A 95 1.54 11.23 -10.31
C LYS A 95 1.96 11.16 -11.76
N ASN A 96 1.06 10.64 -12.58
CA ASN A 96 1.28 10.37 -14.00
C ASN A 96 0.16 11.00 -14.84
N PRO A 97 0.43 11.43 -16.08
CA PRO A 97 -0.62 11.91 -16.96
C PRO A 97 -1.45 10.75 -17.50
N ILE A 98 -2.76 10.96 -17.65
CA ILE A 98 -3.74 9.91 -17.98
C ILE A 98 -3.45 9.15 -19.28
N HIS A 99 -2.84 9.81 -20.27
CA HIS A 99 -2.47 9.18 -21.53
C HIS A 99 -1.41 8.06 -21.39
N ARG A 100 -0.78 7.93 -20.22
CA ARG A 100 0.17 6.85 -19.90
C ARG A 100 -0.49 5.60 -19.34
N GLN A 101 -1.74 5.69 -18.89
CA GLN A 101 -2.48 4.50 -18.47
C GLN A 101 -2.68 3.56 -19.66
N LEU A 102 -2.68 2.24 -19.40
CA LEU A 102 -3.05 1.25 -20.42
C LEU A 102 -4.45 1.50 -20.99
N LYS A 103 -5.38 1.96 -20.15
CA LYS A 103 -6.73 2.39 -20.55
C LYS A 103 -7.04 3.78 -19.97
N PRO A 104 -6.75 4.86 -20.71
CA PRO A 104 -6.90 6.23 -20.24
C PRO A 104 -8.34 6.58 -19.83
N ALA A 105 -8.50 7.11 -18.63
CA ALA A 105 -9.76 7.70 -18.18
C ALA A 105 -9.89 9.16 -18.67
N MET A 106 -10.44 9.34 -19.87
CA MET A 106 -10.47 10.60 -20.63
C MET A 106 -11.05 11.85 -19.90
N ASN A 107 -11.72 11.67 -18.76
CA ASN A 107 -12.27 12.75 -17.95
C ASN A 107 -11.25 13.36 -16.96
N TYR A 108 -10.04 12.83 -16.91
CA TYR A 108 -9.00 13.27 -15.99
C TYR A 108 -7.72 13.63 -16.74
N TYR A 109 -6.90 14.50 -16.14
CA TYR A 109 -5.57 14.83 -16.66
C TYR A 109 -4.47 13.97 -16.02
N TRP A 110 -4.67 13.60 -14.77
CA TRP A 110 -3.68 12.92 -13.94
C TRP A 110 -4.30 11.72 -13.25
N TYR A 111 -3.48 10.71 -13.00
CA TYR A 111 -3.76 9.65 -12.05
C TYR A 111 -2.62 9.50 -11.06
N TYR A 112 -2.91 8.83 -9.96
CA TYR A 112 -2.03 8.58 -8.85
C TYR A 112 -2.03 7.10 -8.52
N ASP A 113 -0.83 6.56 -8.30
CA ASP A 113 -0.64 5.24 -7.74
C ASP A 113 0.05 5.39 -6.39
N ALA A 114 -0.12 4.40 -5.53
CA ALA A 114 0.44 4.38 -4.19
C ALA A 114 1.18 3.07 -3.94
N PHE A 115 2.40 3.18 -3.44
CA PHE A 115 3.28 2.06 -3.14
C PHE A 115 3.73 2.09 -1.70
N CYS A 116 3.94 0.90 -1.15
CA CYS A 116 4.46 0.74 0.19
C CYS A 116 5.81 0.03 0.14
N TYR A 117 6.79 0.60 0.83
CA TYR A 117 8.10 0.02 1.00
C TYR A 117 8.41 -0.21 2.47
N LEU A 118 9.01 -1.36 2.77
CA LEU A 118 9.75 -1.54 4.00
C LEU A 118 11.16 -1.00 3.81
N GLY A 119 11.77 -0.46 4.86
CA GLY A 119 13.13 0.02 4.82
C GLY A 119 13.92 -0.31 6.08
N ILE A 120 15.16 -0.76 5.92
CA ILE A 120 16.16 -0.83 6.99
C ILE A 120 17.17 0.28 6.77
N ARG A 121 17.33 1.14 7.78
CA ARG A 121 18.31 2.22 7.76
C ARG A 121 19.72 1.65 7.67
N GLN A 122 20.49 2.19 6.73
CA GLN A 122 21.90 1.98 6.54
C GLN A 122 22.66 3.28 6.83
N LYS A 123 24.00 3.25 6.75
CA LYS A 123 24.86 4.40 7.03
C LYS A 123 24.47 5.64 6.19
N ASP A 124 24.27 5.44 4.89
CA ASP A 124 24.08 6.52 3.92
C ASP A 124 22.71 6.49 3.22
N GLY A 125 21.78 5.64 3.67
CA GLY A 125 20.48 5.46 3.02
C GLY A 125 19.60 4.41 3.69
N PHE A 126 18.72 3.81 2.90
CA PHE A 126 17.86 2.71 3.32
C PHE A 126 17.99 1.53 2.37
N LYS A 127 18.10 0.30 2.90
CA LYS A 127 17.80 -0.91 2.11
C LYS A 127 16.28 -0.99 2.03
N LEU A 128 15.72 -0.93 0.82
CA LEU A 128 14.28 -0.82 0.57
C LEU A 128 13.76 -2.09 -0.09
N GLU A 129 12.58 -2.54 0.31
CA GLU A 129 11.91 -3.70 -0.26
C GLU A 129 10.44 -3.34 -0.52
N TRP A 130 9.96 -3.57 -1.75
CA TRP A 130 8.57 -3.27 -2.10
C TRP A 130 7.61 -4.28 -1.50
N MET A 131 6.57 -3.79 -0.84
CA MET A 131 5.47 -4.62 -0.37
C MET A 131 4.32 -4.59 -1.37
N SER A 132 4.26 -5.61 -2.23
CA SER A 132 3.33 -5.70 -3.37
C SER A 132 1.95 -6.31 -3.03
N LEU A 133 1.53 -6.27 -1.77
CA LEU A 133 0.32 -6.99 -1.32
C LEU A 133 -0.99 -6.32 -1.74
N PHE A 134 -0.96 -5.01 -1.93
CA PHE A 134 -2.12 -4.22 -2.34
C PHE A 134 -1.81 -3.44 -3.61
N ASN A 135 -2.73 -3.50 -4.57
CA ASN A 135 -2.68 -2.73 -5.81
C ASN A 135 -3.48 -1.44 -5.63
N ILE A 136 -2.83 -0.36 -5.20
CA ILE A 136 -3.47 0.95 -5.00
C ILE A 136 -3.10 1.82 -6.20
N ILE A 137 -3.79 1.61 -7.32
CA ILE A 137 -3.46 2.23 -8.61
C ILE A 137 -4.65 2.99 -9.18
N ASN A 138 -4.38 3.91 -10.12
CA ASN A 138 -5.40 4.62 -10.91
C ASN A 138 -6.37 5.49 -10.12
N PHE A 139 -5.92 6.13 -9.03
CA PHE A 139 -6.69 7.15 -8.34
C PHE A 139 -6.64 8.48 -9.09
N TYR A 140 -7.72 9.24 -9.11
CA TYR A 140 -7.76 10.56 -9.77
C TYR A 140 -7.62 11.73 -8.78
N ASP A 141 -7.43 11.41 -7.51
CA ASP A 141 -7.36 12.33 -6.38
C ASP A 141 -6.24 11.87 -5.44
N ARG A 142 -5.32 12.78 -5.13
CA ARG A 142 -4.09 12.47 -4.38
C ARG A 142 -4.42 12.06 -2.95
N GLU A 143 -5.33 12.79 -2.32
CA GLU A 143 -5.77 12.58 -0.95
C GLU A 143 -6.42 11.22 -0.80
N LYS A 144 -7.30 10.83 -1.74
CA LYS A 144 -7.92 9.50 -1.77
C LYS A 144 -6.89 8.38 -1.96
N ALA A 145 -5.88 8.57 -2.79
CA ALA A 145 -4.80 7.59 -2.96
C ALA A 145 -4.02 7.40 -1.64
N SER A 146 -3.65 8.49 -0.98
CA SER A 146 -2.99 8.49 0.34
C SER A 146 -3.85 7.84 1.43
N GLU A 147 -5.15 8.14 1.47
CA GLU A 147 -6.07 7.55 2.43
C GLU A 147 -6.26 6.06 2.18
N ALA A 148 -6.38 5.65 0.91
CA ALA A 148 -6.54 4.25 0.53
C ALA A 148 -5.34 3.39 0.95
N ILE A 149 -4.11 3.83 0.65
CA ILE A 149 -2.90 3.07 1.06
C ILE A 149 -2.81 2.95 2.58
N LYS A 150 -3.06 4.04 3.31
CA LYS A 150 -3.06 4.02 4.78
C LYS A 150 -4.14 3.11 5.34
N ASP A 151 -5.37 3.17 4.83
CA ASP A 151 -6.46 2.33 5.32
C ASP A 151 -6.20 0.84 5.07
N MET A 152 -5.64 0.48 3.90
CA MET A 152 -5.29 -0.91 3.59
C MET A 152 -4.22 -1.44 4.57
N TYR A 153 -3.13 -0.70 4.77
CA TYR A 153 -2.05 -1.16 5.65
C TYR A 153 -2.35 -1.01 7.15
N PHE A 154 -3.28 -0.12 7.55
CA PHE A 154 -3.67 0.07 8.96
C PHE A 154 -4.89 -0.72 9.37
N THR A 155 -5.63 -1.32 8.43
CA THR A 155 -6.86 -2.06 8.77
C THR A 155 -7.03 -3.41 8.12
N GLN A 156 -6.40 -3.64 6.96
CA GLN A 156 -6.64 -4.86 6.19
C GLN A 156 -5.42 -5.79 6.17
N PHE A 157 -4.22 -5.25 6.37
CA PHE A 157 -2.98 -6.02 6.31
C PHE A 157 -2.99 -7.24 7.25
N ALA A 158 -3.38 -7.09 8.51
CA ALA A 158 -3.51 -8.18 9.48
C ALA A 158 -4.70 -9.13 9.21
N THR A 159 -5.43 -8.91 8.11
CA THR A 159 -6.58 -9.74 7.72
C THR A 159 -6.28 -10.63 6.51
N ILE A 160 -5.14 -10.41 5.85
CA ILE A 160 -4.68 -11.21 4.71
C ILE A 160 -4.50 -12.66 5.16
N ARG A 161 -5.03 -13.58 4.34
CA ARG A 161 -4.94 -15.02 4.55
C ARG A 161 -4.09 -15.68 3.48
N ASP A 162 -3.39 -16.74 3.84
CA ASP A 162 -2.64 -17.58 2.91
C ASP A 162 -3.56 -18.53 2.15
N VAL A 163 -2.97 -19.39 1.31
CA VAL A 163 -3.71 -20.40 0.54
C VAL A 163 -4.44 -21.44 1.40
N ASN A 164 -4.05 -21.59 2.67
CA ASN A 164 -4.68 -22.49 3.64
C ASN A 164 -5.77 -21.78 4.45
N GLY A 165 -5.96 -20.47 4.25
CA GLY A 165 -6.90 -19.65 4.99
C GLY A 165 -6.37 -19.13 6.33
N GLU A 166 -5.09 -19.33 6.64
CA GLU A 166 -4.45 -18.84 7.87
C GLU A 166 -4.00 -17.40 7.72
N TYR A 167 -4.07 -16.61 8.80
CA TYR A 167 -3.64 -15.21 8.75
C TYR A 167 -2.13 -15.11 8.48
N MET A 168 -1.76 -14.48 7.36
CA MET A 168 -0.36 -14.29 6.98
C MET A 168 0.37 -13.32 7.92
N TYR A 169 -0.36 -12.34 8.44
CA TYR A 169 0.19 -11.26 9.25
C TYR A 169 -0.63 -11.06 10.51
N LYS A 170 0.06 -10.83 11.62
CA LYS A 170 -0.57 -10.70 12.93
C LYS A 170 -0.97 -9.27 13.28
N TYR A 171 -0.24 -8.29 12.76
CA TYR A 171 -0.32 -6.90 13.17
C TYR A 171 -0.34 -5.97 11.95
N ASN A 172 -1.11 -4.88 12.03
CA ASN A 172 -1.08 -3.82 11.02
C ASN A 172 0.13 -2.91 11.23
N PHE A 173 0.39 -2.04 10.27
CA PHE A 173 1.59 -1.20 10.23
C PHE A 173 1.62 -0.11 11.31
N ASP A 174 0.45 0.33 11.76
CA ASP A 174 0.29 1.26 12.87
C ASP A 174 0.34 0.58 14.25
N ASP A 175 0.59 -0.73 14.32
CA ASP A 175 0.78 -1.47 15.57
C ASP A 175 2.27 -1.51 15.97
N MET A 176 2.60 -1.10 17.19
CA MET A 176 3.99 -1.09 17.67
C MET A 176 4.64 -2.48 17.72
N ARG A 177 3.84 -3.55 17.79
CA ARG A 177 4.33 -4.94 17.83
C ARG A 177 4.79 -5.43 16.46
N PHE A 178 4.24 -4.87 15.37
CA PHE A 178 4.64 -5.19 14.00
C PHE A 178 6.14 -4.95 13.75
N TRP A 179 6.74 -3.96 14.41
CA TRP A 179 8.14 -3.57 14.18
C TRP A 179 9.18 -4.61 14.65
N ASN A 180 8.75 -5.56 15.48
CA ASN A 180 9.54 -6.69 15.96
C ASN A 180 9.04 -8.03 15.39
N ASP A 181 8.14 -7.98 14.41
CA ASP A 181 7.61 -9.18 13.77
C ASP A 181 8.67 -9.84 12.85
N PRO A 182 8.77 -11.18 12.79
CA PRO A 182 9.73 -11.87 11.91
C PRO A 182 9.55 -11.58 10.42
N ILE A 183 8.44 -10.96 10.01
CA ILE A 183 8.25 -10.50 8.62
C ILE A 183 9.44 -9.67 8.09
N TRP A 184 10.11 -8.88 8.94
CA TRP A 184 11.26 -8.09 8.52
C TRP A 184 12.41 -8.98 8.03
N GLU A 185 12.64 -10.13 8.67
CA GLU A 185 13.67 -11.09 8.25
C GLU A 185 13.33 -11.66 6.86
N LYS A 186 12.05 -11.98 6.62
CA LYS A 186 11.59 -12.51 5.33
C LYS A 186 11.92 -11.59 4.15
N TYR A 187 11.77 -10.28 4.31
CA TYR A 187 12.05 -9.30 3.26
C TYR A 187 13.54 -8.95 3.12
N PHE A 188 14.35 -9.09 4.18
CA PHE A 188 15.70 -8.54 4.18
C PHE A 188 16.84 -9.55 4.33
N GLU A 189 16.58 -10.78 4.81
CA GLU A 189 17.59 -11.83 5.02
C GLU A 189 17.69 -12.84 3.86
N ASN A 190 16.69 -12.94 2.98
CA ASN A 190 16.72 -13.84 1.81
C ASN A 190 17.36 -13.22 0.55
N ASN A 191 17.90 -12.01 0.65
CA ASN A 191 18.43 -11.21 -0.48
C ASN A 191 19.95 -10.96 -0.37
N GLU A 192 20.72 -11.89 0.21
CA GLU A 192 22.19 -11.94 0.13
C GLU A 192 22.67 -13.12 -0.71
#